data_AF-A0ABC8KM47-F1
#
_entry.id   AF-A0ABC8KM47-F1
#
_cell.length_a   1.000
_cell.length_b   1.000
_cell.length_c   1.000
_cell.angle_alpha   90.00
_cell.angle_beta   90.00
_cell.angle_gamma   90.00
#
_symmetry.space_group_name_H-M   'P 1'
#
loop_
_entity.id
_entity.type
_entity.pdbx_description
1 polymer ?
#
loop_
_entity_poly.entity_id
_entity_poly.type
_entity_poly.pdbx_seq_one_letter_code
_entity_poly.pdbx_strand_id
1 'polypeptide(L)'
;MDHEADAYRTDLMTITRFVLNEQSKYPDSRGDFTILLSNIVLGCKFVCSAVNKAGLAKLIGLAGETNIQGEEQKKLDVLSNDVFVKAFVSSGRTSVLVSEEDEEATFVESSQRGK
;
A
#
# COMPACT_ATOMS: atom_id res chain seq x y z
N MET A 1 7.68 -15.74 26.07
CA MET A 1 8.40 -15.57 24.79
C MET A 1 9.87 -15.75 25.11
N ASP A 2 10.51 -16.72 24.48
CA ASP A 2 11.89 -17.09 24.79
C ASP A 2 12.84 -16.15 24.03
N HIS A 3 13.26 -15.08 24.70
CA HIS A 3 14.02 -13.98 24.09
C HIS A 3 15.45 -14.38 23.68
N GLU A 4 16.01 -15.47 24.23
CA GLU A 4 17.34 -15.98 23.84
C GLU A 4 17.34 -16.61 22.43
N ALA A 5 16.23 -17.26 22.04
CA ALA A 5 16.10 -17.89 20.73
C ALA A 5 16.05 -16.87 19.57
N ASP A 6 15.49 -15.67 19.83
CA ASP A 6 15.42 -14.60 18.82
C ASP A 6 16.78 -13.91 18.58
N ALA A 7 17.69 -13.91 19.56
CA ALA A 7 18.99 -13.26 19.44
C ALA A 7 19.93 -13.92 18.40
N TYR A 8 19.72 -15.20 18.12
CA TYR A 8 20.51 -15.99 17.16
C TYR A 8 19.72 -16.39 15.91
N ARG A 9 18.52 -15.83 15.72
CA ARG A 9 17.66 -16.19 14.60
C ARG A 9 18.18 -15.56 13.31
N THR A 10 18.94 -16.34 12.56
CA THR A 10 19.50 -15.95 11.26
C THR A 10 18.54 -16.19 10.10
N ASP A 11 17.54 -17.07 10.27
CA ASP A 11 16.51 -17.30 9.26
C ASP A 11 15.41 -16.24 9.33
N LEU A 12 15.58 -15.19 8.54
CA LEU A 12 14.65 -14.07 8.47
C LEU A 12 13.46 -14.41 7.56
N MET A 13 12.25 -14.23 8.09
CA MET A 13 11.01 -14.36 7.32
C MET A 13 10.49 -12.97 6.96
N THR A 14 10.62 -12.61 5.69
CA THR A 14 10.04 -11.37 5.16
C THR A 14 8.61 -11.64 4.68
N ILE A 15 7.79 -10.58 4.57
CA ILE A 15 6.47 -10.70 3.92
C ILE A 15 6.61 -11.27 2.51
N THR A 16 7.60 -10.80 1.73
CA THR A 16 7.85 -11.31 0.37
C THR A 16 8.12 -12.82 0.37
N ARG A 17 8.98 -13.30 1.27
CA ARG A 17 9.28 -14.74 1.38
C ARG A 17 8.05 -15.53 1.81
N PHE A 18 7.31 -15.04 2.80
CA PHE A 18 6.08 -15.67 3.25
C PHE A 18 5.06 -15.80 2.11
N VAL A 19 4.80 -14.72 1.38
CA VAL A 19 3.81 -14.70 0.29
C VAL A 19 4.23 -15.62 -0.86
N LEU A 20 5.52 -15.65 -1.22
CA LEU A 20 6.03 -16.58 -2.24
C LEU A 20 5.92 -18.05 -1.79
N ASN A 21 6.17 -18.33 -0.51
CA ASN A 21 5.99 -19.66 0.06
C ASN A 21 4.52 -20.09 0.10
N GLU A 22 3.59 -19.17 0.35
CA GLU A 22 2.16 -19.47 0.27
C GLU A 22 1.73 -19.69 -1.18
N GLN A 23 2.20 -18.87 -2.13
CA GLN A 23 1.89 -19.04 -3.55
C GLN A 23 2.33 -20.41 -4.07
N SER A 24 3.53 -20.89 -3.68
CA SER A 24 4.07 -22.16 -4.18
C SER A 24 3.27 -23.39 -3.76
N LYS A 25 2.39 -23.28 -2.75
CA LYS A 25 1.45 -24.34 -2.36
C LYS A 25 0.31 -24.53 -3.36
N TYR A 26 0.11 -23.60 -4.28
CA TYR A 26 -0.98 -23.61 -5.26
C TYR A 26 -0.41 -23.62 -6.68
N PRO A 27 -0.31 -24.79 -7.34
CA PRO A 27 0.31 -24.93 -8.67
C PRO A 27 -0.35 -24.08 -9.77
N ASP A 28 -1.65 -23.79 -9.64
CA ASP A 28 -2.41 -23.00 -10.59
C ASP A 28 -2.31 -21.48 -10.35
N SER A 29 -1.60 -21.05 -9.29
CA SER A 29 -1.48 -19.64 -8.96
C SER A 29 -0.57 -18.91 -9.95
N ARG A 30 -1.10 -17.84 -10.55
CA ARG A 30 -0.39 -16.98 -11.51
C ARG A 30 0.45 -15.88 -10.84
N GLY A 31 0.33 -15.74 -9.51
CA GLY A 31 1.04 -14.73 -8.73
C GLY A 31 0.41 -13.34 -8.75
N ASP A 32 -0.80 -13.19 -9.29
CA ASP A 32 -1.52 -11.90 -9.32
C ASP A 32 -1.67 -11.30 -7.92
N PHE A 33 -2.08 -12.12 -6.95
CA PHE A 33 -2.21 -11.69 -5.56
C PHE A 33 -0.86 -11.36 -4.91
N THR A 34 0.20 -12.10 -5.24
CA THR A 34 1.57 -11.83 -4.75
C THR A 34 2.08 -10.48 -5.22
N ILE A 35 1.82 -10.14 -6.49
CA ILE A 35 2.17 -8.84 -7.07
C ILE A 35 1.38 -7.72 -6.37
N LEU A 36 0.08 -7.93 -6.15
CA LEU A 36 -0.76 -6.96 -5.44
C LEU A 36 -0.27 -6.71 -4.01
N LEU A 37 -0.03 -7.76 -3.23
CA LEU A 37 0.51 -7.67 -1.87
C LEU A 37 1.87 -6.97 -1.83
N SER A 38 2.73 -7.23 -2.82
CA SER A 38 4.03 -6.56 -2.91
C SER A 38 3.89 -5.05 -3.10
N ASN A 39 2.89 -4.60 -3.86
CA ASN A 39 2.57 -3.18 -4.04
C ASN A 39 1.93 -2.54 -2.80
N ILE A 40 1.10 -3.28 -2.05
CA ILE A 40 0.61 -2.83 -0.73
C ILE A 40 1.80 -2.56 0.20
N VAL A 41 2.74 -3.51 0.30
CA VAL A 41 3.93 -3.36 1.15
C VAL A 41 4.77 -2.16 0.73
N LEU A 42 4.90 -1.90 -0.58
CA LEU A 42 5.59 -0.73 -1.10
C LEU A 42 4.90 0.57 -0.66
N GLY A 43 3.58 0.67 -0.81
CA GLY A 43 2.78 1.81 -0.36
C GLY A 43 2.95 2.06 1.14
N CYS A 44 2.84 1.01 1.96
CA CYS A 44 3.05 1.10 3.42
C CYS A 44 4.43 1.63 3.78
N LYS A 45 5.49 1.16 3.11
CA LYS A 45 6.87 1.64 3.34
C LYS A 45 7.02 3.11 2.98
N PHE A 46 6.42 3.55 1.88
CA PHE A 46 6.45 4.94 1.46
C PHE A 46 5.72 5.83 2.47
N VAL A 47 4.48 5.49 2.82
CA VAL A 47 3.67 6.24 3.79
C VAL A 47 4.37 6.31 5.14
N CYS A 48 4.93 5.19 5.62
CA CYS A 48 5.73 5.19 6.86
C CYS A 48 6.93 6.15 6.77
N SER A 49 7.63 6.19 5.63
CA SER A 49 8.72 7.14 5.41
C SER A 49 8.23 8.59 5.43
N ALA A 50 7.08 8.87 4.82
CA ALA A 50 6.46 10.19 4.78
C ALA A 50 6.03 10.65 6.18
N VAL A 51 5.37 9.79 6.95
CA VAL A 51 4.99 10.02 8.36
C VAL A 51 6.23 10.36 9.19
N ASN A 52 7.28 9.55 9.11
CA ASN A 52 8.51 9.76 9.89
C ASN A 52 9.23 11.07 9.57
N LYS A 53 8.98 11.64 8.38
CA LYS A 53 9.60 12.89 7.92
C LYS A 53 8.60 14.05 7.86
N ALA A 54 7.37 13.86 8.31
CA ALA A 54 6.29 14.80 8.05
C ALA A 54 6.57 16.20 8.60
N GLY A 55 7.20 16.28 9.78
CA GLY A 55 7.59 17.56 10.40
C GLY A 55 8.68 18.31 9.65
N LEU A 56 9.63 17.60 9.05
CA LEU A 56 10.71 18.20 8.26
C LEU A 56 10.23 18.58 6.85
N ALA A 57 9.35 17.78 6.27
CA ALA A 57 8.81 17.97 4.93
C ALA A 57 7.60 18.92 4.86
N LYS A 58 7.21 19.55 5.99
CA LYS A 58 6.01 20.40 6.11
C LYS A 58 4.72 19.69 5.62
N LEU A 59 4.67 18.37 5.80
CA LEU A 59 3.50 17.54 5.55
C LEU A 59 2.53 17.51 6.74
N ILE A 60 2.92 18.14 7.85
CA ILE A 60 2.02 18.38 8.99
C ILE A 60 1.12 19.57 8.67
N GLY A 61 -0.19 19.37 8.80
CA GLY A 61 -1.19 20.40 8.62
C GLY A 61 -2.21 20.04 7.54
N LEU A 62 -3.16 20.95 7.37
CA LEU A 62 -4.29 20.81 6.47
C LEU A 62 -3.83 20.94 5.02
N ALA A 63 -4.43 20.15 4.13
CA ALA A 63 -4.25 20.29 2.69
C ALA A 63 -4.80 21.62 2.16
N GLY A 64 -5.65 22.28 2.96
CA GLY A 64 -6.36 23.50 2.56
C GLY A 64 -7.66 23.22 1.81
N GLU A 65 -7.99 21.95 1.61
CA GLU A 65 -9.25 21.49 1.03
C GLU A 65 -10.16 20.96 2.15
N THR A 66 -11.41 21.42 2.16
CA THR A 66 -12.48 20.81 2.94
C THR A 66 -13.00 19.63 2.13
N ASN A 67 -12.94 18.43 2.69
CA ASN A 67 -13.46 17.26 2.02
C ASN A 67 -14.99 17.37 1.89
N ILE A 68 -15.55 16.52 1.04
CA ILE A 68 -16.97 16.45 0.71
C ILE A 68 -17.87 15.95 1.85
N GLN A 69 -17.25 15.44 2.93
CA GLN A 69 -17.89 15.09 4.21
C GLN A 69 -17.84 16.25 5.22
N GLY A 70 -17.26 17.39 4.85
CA GLY A 70 -17.15 18.59 5.68
C GLY A 70 -15.96 18.58 6.66
N GLU A 71 -15.03 17.65 6.52
CA GLU A 71 -13.82 17.55 7.35
C GLU A 71 -12.62 18.23 6.69
N GLU A 72 -11.69 18.79 7.48
CA GLU A 72 -10.45 19.33 6.95
C GLU A 72 -9.47 18.19 6.63
N GLN A 73 -9.21 17.97 5.34
CA GLN A 73 -8.33 16.89 4.89
C GLN A 73 -6.87 17.21 5.22
N LYS A 74 -6.11 16.23 5.74
CA LYS A 74 -4.68 16.45 6.03
C LYS A 74 -3.85 16.15 4.79
N LYS A 75 -2.74 16.88 4.62
CA LYS A 75 -1.81 16.67 3.49
C LYS A 75 -1.30 15.23 3.40
N LEU A 76 -1.16 14.58 4.55
CA LEU A 76 -0.68 13.20 4.62
C LEU A 76 -1.72 12.20 4.13
N ASP A 77 -3.00 12.49 4.31
CA ASP A 77 -4.10 11.62 3.88
C ASP A 77 -4.19 11.66 2.34
N VAL A 78 -4.16 12.86 1.75
CA VAL A 78 -4.04 13.06 0.29
C VAL A 78 -2.83 12.33 -0.29
N LEU A 79 -1.65 12.52 0.33
CA LEU A 79 -0.43 11.86 -0.12
C LEU A 79 -0.54 10.33 -0.06
N SER A 80 -1.15 9.80 1.00
CA SER A 80 -1.31 8.36 1.19
C SER A 80 -2.26 7.77 0.15
N ASN A 81 -3.38 8.45 -0.13
CA ASN A 81 -4.31 8.07 -1.18
C ASN A 81 -3.59 7.97 -2.53
N ASP A 82 -2.89 9.03 -2.91
CA ASP A 82 -2.12 9.13 -4.15
C ASP A 82 -1.12 7.98 -4.32
N VAL A 83 -0.41 7.66 -3.24
CA VAL A 83 0.60 6.59 -3.21
C VAL A 83 -0.05 5.23 -3.46
N PHE A 84 -1.16 4.93 -2.77
CA PHE A 84 -1.83 3.64 -2.91
C PHE A 84 -2.51 3.49 -4.26
N VAL A 85 -3.19 4.53 -4.77
CA VAL A 85 -3.77 4.52 -6.12
C VAL A 85 -2.68 4.21 -7.15
N LYS A 86 -1.54 4.91 -7.12
CA LYS A 86 -0.42 4.68 -8.05
C LYS A 86 0.21 3.29 -7.88
N ALA A 87 0.37 2.81 -6.64
CA ALA A 87 0.91 1.47 -6.37
C ALA A 87 -0.03 0.37 -6.90
N PHE A 88 -1.35 0.54 -6.75
CA PHE A 88 -2.31 -0.44 -7.23
C PHE A 88 -2.46 -0.43 -8.74
N VAL A 89 -2.54 0.74 -9.37
CA VAL A 89 -2.58 0.84 -10.84
C VAL A 89 -1.30 0.25 -11.46
N SER A 90 -0.12 0.59 -10.92
CA SER A 90 1.16 0.07 -11.43
C SER A 90 1.36 -1.43 -11.19
N SER A 91 0.61 -2.04 -10.26
CA SER A 91 0.63 -3.49 -10.08
C SER A 91 0.12 -4.24 -11.32
N GLY A 92 -0.77 -3.61 -12.11
CA GLY A 92 -1.45 -4.26 -13.23
C GLY A 92 -2.39 -5.39 -12.80
N ARG A 93 -2.84 -5.40 -11.53
CA ARG A 93 -3.68 -6.45 -10.93
C ARG A 93 -5.00 -5.95 -10.35
N THR A 94 -5.32 -4.67 -10.52
CA THR A 94 -6.57 -4.07 -10.03
C THR A 94 -7.45 -3.58 -11.17
N SER A 95 -8.76 -3.51 -10.92
CA SER A 95 -9.76 -3.05 -11.89
C SER A 95 -10.56 -1.85 -11.40
N VAL A 96 -10.90 -1.85 -10.11
CA VAL A 96 -11.65 -0.80 -9.44
C VAL A 96 -11.00 -0.57 -8.09
N LEU A 97 -10.82 0.70 -7.74
CA LEU A 97 -10.31 1.14 -6.45
C LEU A 97 -11.38 1.96 -5.76
N VAL A 98 -11.51 1.78 -4.46
CA VAL A 98 -12.41 2.57 -3.60
C VAL A 98 -11.59 3.06 -2.43
N SER A 99 -11.67 4.36 -2.16
CA SER A 99 -10.95 5.03 -1.08
C SER A 99 -11.92 5.85 -0.25
N GLU A 100 -11.60 6.07 1.02
CA GLU A 100 -12.31 7.03 1.87
C GLU A 100 -12.14 8.47 1.34
N GLU A 101 -11.00 8.74 0.71
CA GLU A 101 -10.62 10.06 0.23
C GLU A 101 -11.23 10.43 -1.13
N ASP A 102 -11.89 9.47 -1.80
CA ASP A 102 -12.46 9.64 -3.14
C ASP A 102 -13.99 9.42 -3.09
N GLU A 103 -14.79 10.34 -3.66
CA GLU A 103 -16.25 10.21 -3.70
C GLU A 103 -16.74 9.03 -4.54
N GLU A 104 -16.09 8.85 -5.69
CA GLU A 104 -16.45 7.86 -6.68
C GLU A 104 -15.39 6.76 -6.76
N ALA A 105 -15.83 5.57 -7.13
CA ALA A 105 -14.91 4.49 -7.40
C ALA A 105 -14.01 4.85 -8.59
N THR A 106 -12.69 4.66 -8.42
CA THR A 106 -11.73 4.87 -9.49
C THR A 106 -11.65 3.61 -10.34
N PHE A 107 -12.01 3.73 -11.63
CA PHE A 107 -11.91 2.65 -12.59
C PHE A 107 -10.54 2.68 -13.28
N VAL A 108 -9.81 1.57 -13.21
CA VAL A 108 -8.48 1.48 -13.83
C VAL A 108 -8.60 1.37 -15.34
N GLU A 109 -7.85 2.21 -16.04
CA GLU A 109 -7.81 2.25 -17.51
C GLU A 109 -7.51 0.89 -18.13
N SER A 110 -8.14 0.62 -19.28
CA SER A 110 -8.07 -0.71 -19.93
C SER A 110 -6.64 -1.16 -20.25
N SER A 111 -5.72 -0.21 -20.47
CA SER A 111 -4.29 -0.47 -20.73
C SER A 111 -3.48 -0.87 -19.49
N GLN A 112 -3.98 -0.55 -18.29
CA GLN A 112 -3.29 -0.75 -17.01
C GLN A 112 -4.06 -1.71 -16.08
N ARG A 113 -5.24 -2.15 -16.49
CA ARG A 113 -6.14 -2.99 -15.71
C ARG A 113 -5.63 -4.43 -15.56
N GLY A 114 -5.87 -5.00 -14.38
CA GLY A 114 -5.80 -6.45 -14.17
C GLY A 114 -6.75 -7.21 -15.10
N LYS A 115 -6.37 -8.45 -15.41
CA LYS A 115 -7.18 -9.38 -16.22
C LYS A 115 -8.33 -9.98 -15.42
#